data_AF-A0A7V8GNG6-F1
#
_entry.id   AF-A0A7V8GNG6-F1
#
_cell.length_a   1.000
_cell.length_b   1.000
_cell.length_c   1.000
_cell.angle_alpha   90.00
_cell.angle_beta   90.00
_cell.angle_gamma   90.00
#
_symmetry.space_group_name_H-M   'P 1'
#
loop_
_entity.id
_entity.type
_entity.pdbx_description
1 polymer ?
#
loop_
_entity_poly.entity_id
_entity_poly.type
_entity_poly.pdbx_seq_one_letter_code
_entity_poly.pdbx_strand_id
1 'polypeptide(L)'
;MALSRTDEAPAALAAFVRGSERRAWLFLWLHSGRTEAAGSALAAAIRAFAGQAARAPMAHWPGRFWRLVAATPLEGTGQWPDGLEWLAGLAPGPRRALLLRLAAGLDEASAADALDLAVETYRQWLGQACPRDAAGGADAAAWQRMAQAVQQAGRELPPRRLLRIAELREAALAGAGPPSGRAAAPPGPSRPTASPDRRWRWALLVASACAAALAATWWERMPGAGPAEAPVTQAEPEEPGIHDPGPILVEPLPEAPGAASIADPGAGRSPTAVATLADPVVDALELLSWYVAGAPAPRIERDAGQAVPAMDIDPPGAAGAAARRAAWQGLDPSEQARLREAAVALEALPEAERAALQARFGALDEVERRGWRLGPALGADYAALHPLLGYVAADEREPLLAALKAMTPAQRARLAELARLAPPSARDRLRRELLARPAAQWDAWLERQGGH
;
A
#
# COMPACT_ATOMS: atom_id res chain seq x y z
N MET A 1 -41.76 -5.74 10.29
CA MET A 1 -40.49 -5.10 10.71
C MET A 1 -39.43 -5.26 9.60
N ALA A 2 -39.58 -4.55 8.48
CA ALA A 2 -38.71 -4.70 7.31
C ALA A 2 -38.23 -3.32 6.81
N LEU A 3 -37.55 -2.55 7.67
CA LEU A 3 -37.03 -1.21 7.34
C LEU A 3 -35.52 -1.04 7.59
N SER A 4 -34.77 -2.07 8.00
CA SER A 4 -33.40 -1.87 8.52
C SER A 4 -32.26 -2.06 7.51
N ARG A 5 -32.49 -2.68 6.34
CA ARG A 5 -31.40 -3.02 5.41
C ARG A 5 -30.94 -1.86 4.52
N THR A 6 -31.81 -0.87 4.31
CA THR A 6 -31.55 0.26 3.40
C THR A 6 -30.75 1.38 4.06
N ASP A 7 -30.81 1.51 5.40
CA ASP A 7 -30.03 2.49 6.17
C ASP A 7 -28.62 2.01 6.53
N GLU A 8 -28.40 0.69 6.62
CA GLU A 8 -27.08 0.11 6.92
C GLU A 8 -26.06 0.37 5.81
N ALA A 9 -26.46 0.31 4.53
CA ALA A 9 -25.56 0.55 3.41
C ALA A 9 -25.04 2.00 3.32
N PRO A 10 -25.89 3.05 3.48
CA PRO A 10 -25.45 4.44 3.62
C PRO A 10 -24.55 4.67 4.84
N ALA A 11 -24.86 4.07 5.99
CA ALA A 11 -24.06 4.22 7.20
C ALA A 11 -22.67 3.58 7.05
N ALA A 12 -22.60 2.36 6.49
CA ALA A 12 -21.35 1.67 6.22
C ALA A 12 -20.49 2.43 5.20
N LEU A 13 -21.10 2.98 4.15
CA LEU A 13 -20.44 3.83 3.16
C LEU A 13 -19.82 5.08 3.83
N ALA A 14 -20.61 5.79 4.66
CA ALA A 14 -20.14 6.96 5.37
C ALA A 14 -18.99 6.64 6.34
N ALA A 15 -19.04 5.49 7.03
CA ALA A 15 -17.99 5.02 7.91
C ALA A 15 -16.68 4.70 7.13
N PHE A 16 -16.79 4.01 6.00
CA PHE A 16 -15.65 3.69 5.13
C PHE A 16 -14.97 4.96 4.59
N VAL A 17 -15.76 5.91 4.07
CA VAL A 17 -15.22 7.17 3.54
C VAL A 17 -14.56 7.97 4.67
N ARG A 18 -15.17 8.03 5.86
CA ARG A 18 -14.58 8.70 7.03
C ARG A 18 -13.21 8.12 7.42
N GLY A 19 -13.02 6.80 7.29
CA GLY A 19 -11.72 6.14 7.56
C GLY A 19 -10.64 6.36 6.49
N SER A 20 -11.00 6.93 5.33
CA SER A 20 -10.08 7.09 4.18
C SER A 20 -9.94 8.54 3.70
N GLU A 21 -10.89 9.42 4.00
CA GLU A 21 -10.97 10.80 3.49
C GLU A 21 -9.73 11.63 3.83
N ARG A 22 -9.17 11.47 5.03
CA ARG A 22 -7.96 12.21 5.46
C ARG A 22 -6.75 11.85 4.59
N ARG A 23 -6.54 10.56 4.35
CA ARG A 23 -5.41 10.05 3.54
C ARG A 23 -5.60 10.40 2.06
N ALA A 24 -6.83 10.25 1.56
CA ALA A 24 -7.16 10.63 0.19
C ALA A 24 -6.96 12.13 -0.04
N TRP A 25 -7.39 12.97 0.90
CA TRP A 25 -7.15 14.42 0.83
C TRP A 25 -5.66 14.75 0.83
N LEU A 26 -4.88 14.15 1.74
CA LEU A 26 -3.43 14.35 1.82
C LEU A 26 -2.74 13.97 0.51
N PHE A 27 -3.09 12.83 -0.09
CA PHE A 27 -2.60 12.41 -1.40
C PHE A 27 -2.89 13.45 -2.49
N LEU A 28 -4.14 13.90 -2.60
CA LEU A 28 -4.56 14.87 -3.63
C LEU A 28 -3.91 16.24 -3.43
N TRP A 29 -3.77 16.69 -2.18
CA TRP A 29 -3.11 17.94 -1.84
C TRP A 29 -1.61 17.88 -2.15
N LEU A 30 -0.89 16.87 -1.67
CA LEU A 30 0.56 16.74 -1.91
C LEU A 30 0.89 16.42 -3.37
N HIS A 31 -0.04 15.86 -4.14
CA HIS A 31 0.16 15.66 -5.57
C HIS A 31 0.11 16.99 -6.35
N SER A 32 -0.84 17.86 -6.01
CA SER A 32 -1.15 19.09 -6.73
C SER A 32 -0.50 20.36 -6.16
N GLY A 33 -0.16 20.36 -4.87
CA GLY A 33 0.18 21.55 -4.10
C GLY A 33 -1.00 22.51 -3.87
N ARG A 34 -2.25 22.10 -4.12
CA ARG A 34 -3.43 22.99 -4.01
C ARG A 34 -4.51 22.41 -3.11
N THR A 35 -4.75 23.05 -1.98
CA THR A 35 -5.71 22.60 -0.97
C THR A 35 -7.16 22.60 -1.47
N GLU A 36 -7.57 23.64 -2.20
CA GLU A 36 -8.95 23.77 -2.72
C GLU A 36 -9.22 22.81 -3.88
N ALA A 37 -8.23 22.60 -4.77
CA ALA A 37 -8.33 21.62 -5.84
C ALA A 37 -8.41 20.19 -5.27
N ALA A 38 -7.64 19.89 -4.21
CA ALA A 38 -7.70 18.61 -3.50
C ALA A 38 -9.07 18.36 -2.85
N GLY A 39 -9.67 19.38 -2.22
CA GLY A 39 -11.03 19.26 -1.66
C GLY A 39 -12.08 18.98 -2.73
N SER A 40 -12.02 19.69 -3.85
CA SER A 40 -12.94 19.50 -4.98
C SER A 40 -12.79 18.11 -5.62
N ALA A 41 -11.54 17.67 -5.80
CA ALA A 41 -11.19 16.33 -6.28
C ALA A 41 -11.70 15.23 -5.34
N LEU A 42 -11.52 15.38 -4.02
CA LEU A 42 -12.00 14.43 -3.04
C LEU A 42 -13.52 14.28 -3.10
N ALA A 43 -14.25 15.40 -3.14
CA ALA A 43 -15.70 15.37 -3.23
C ALA A 43 -16.19 14.70 -4.53
N ALA A 44 -15.49 14.90 -5.64
CA ALA A 44 -15.76 14.21 -6.91
C ALA A 44 -15.56 12.70 -6.79
N ALA A 45 -14.44 12.26 -6.22
CA ALA A 45 -14.13 10.85 -6.00
C ALA A 45 -15.16 10.18 -5.07
N ILE A 46 -15.58 10.86 -3.98
CA ILE A 46 -16.61 10.35 -3.06
C ILE A 46 -17.95 10.18 -3.79
N ARG A 47 -18.39 11.15 -4.61
CA ARG A 47 -19.62 11.02 -5.40
C ARG A 47 -19.57 9.85 -6.37
N ALA A 48 -18.46 9.73 -7.12
CA ALA A 48 -18.26 8.64 -8.06
C ALA A 48 -18.23 7.28 -7.36
N PHE A 49 -17.61 7.22 -6.18
CA PHE A 49 -17.54 6.02 -5.36
C PHE A 49 -18.91 5.64 -4.80
N ALA A 50 -19.67 6.58 -4.24
CA ALA A 50 -21.01 6.33 -3.70
C ALA A 50 -21.94 5.70 -4.75
N GLY A 51 -21.89 6.17 -6.01
CA GLY A 51 -22.65 5.59 -7.11
C GLY A 51 -22.24 4.15 -7.50
N GLN A 52 -21.00 3.74 -7.20
CA GLN A 52 -20.47 2.41 -7.51
C GLN A 52 -20.56 1.44 -6.32
N ALA A 53 -20.47 1.95 -5.08
CA ALA A 53 -20.39 1.16 -3.86
C ALA A 53 -21.66 0.34 -3.61
N ALA A 54 -22.84 0.87 -3.97
CA ALA A 54 -24.12 0.17 -3.82
C ALA A 54 -24.21 -1.16 -4.60
N ARG A 55 -23.34 -1.37 -5.59
CA ARG A 55 -23.35 -2.54 -6.48
C ARG A 55 -22.20 -3.51 -6.20
N ALA A 56 -21.32 -3.22 -5.25
CA ALA A 56 -20.08 -3.95 -5.02
C ALA A 56 -20.00 -4.48 -3.58
N PRO A 57 -19.49 -5.71 -3.37
CA PRO A 57 -19.19 -6.19 -2.02
C PRO A 57 -18.19 -5.27 -1.30
N MET A 58 -18.40 -5.05 0.00
CA MET A 58 -17.57 -4.16 0.83
C MET A 58 -16.07 -4.47 0.78
N ALA A 59 -15.69 -5.74 0.58
CA ALA A 59 -14.30 -6.15 0.43
C ALA A 59 -13.56 -5.46 -0.73
N HIS A 60 -14.28 -5.08 -1.80
CA HIS A 60 -13.70 -4.42 -2.98
C HIS A 60 -13.72 -2.88 -2.88
N TRP A 61 -14.31 -2.33 -1.82
CA TRP A 61 -14.44 -0.88 -1.64
C TRP A 61 -13.09 -0.15 -1.57
N PRO A 62 -12.07 -0.63 -0.82
CA PRO A 62 -10.77 0.04 -0.75
C PRO A 62 -10.13 0.24 -2.14
N GLY A 63 -9.96 -0.83 -2.92
CA GLY A 63 -9.34 -0.76 -4.24
C GLY A 63 -10.12 0.15 -5.19
N ARG A 64 -11.45 0.04 -5.22
CA ARG A 64 -12.30 0.90 -6.07
C ARG A 64 -12.21 2.37 -5.69
N PHE A 65 -12.23 2.68 -4.40
CA PHE A 65 -12.09 4.05 -3.91
C PHE A 65 -10.75 4.64 -4.31
N TRP A 66 -9.65 3.91 -4.09
CA TRP A 66 -8.31 4.40 -4.42
C TRP A 66 -8.07 4.54 -5.92
N ARG A 67 -8.65 3.68 -6.78
CA ARG A 67 -8.65 3.90 -8.23
C ARG A 67 -9.32 5.22 -8.62
N LEU A 68 -10.46 5.56 -8.02
CA LEU A 68 -11.15 6.82 -8.29
C LEU A 68 -10.35 8.04 -7.80
N VAL A 69 -9.76 7.95 -6.62
CA VAL A 69 -8.90 9.01 -6.08
C VAL A 69 -7.66 9.20 -6.97
N ALA A 70 -6.97 8.12 -7.32
CA ALA A 70 -5.74 8.17 -8.11
C ALA A 70 -5.98 8.58 -9.58
N ALA A 71 -7.14 8.24 -10.15
CA ALA A 71 -7.54 8.68 -11.49
C ALA A 71 -7.91 10.16 -11.58
N THR A 72 -8.02 10.89 -10.46
CA THR A 72 -8.45 12.28 -10.48
C THR A 72 -7.41 13.16 -11.20
N PRO A 73 -7.80 13.92 -12.24
CA PRO A 73 -6.86 14.78 -12.95
C PRO A 73 -6.58 16.03 -12.10
N LEU A 74 -5.33 16.14 -11.64
CA LEU A 74 -4.84 17.30 -10.90
C LEU A 74 -3.48 17.70 -11.44
N GLU A 75 -3.30 18.99 -11.66
CA GLU A 75 -2.01 19.55 -12.06
C GLU A 75 -1.16 19.87 -10.84
N GLY A 76 0.13 19.55 -10.94
CA GLY A 76 1.15 19.78 -9.91
C GLY A 76 1.74 21.18 -9.93
N THR A 77 0.90 22.22 -9.94
CA THR A 77 1.31 23.63 -10.11
C THR A 77 0.99 24.51 -8.89
N GLY A 78 0.88 23.89 -7.71
CA GLY A 78 0.60 24.56 -6.44
C GLY A 78 1.84 24.80 -5.56
N GLN A 79 1.61 24.96 -4.26
CA GLN A 79 2.63 25.18 -3.23
C GLN A 79 2.60 24.03 -2.22
N TRP A 80 3.78 23.54 -1.86
CA TRP A 80 3.97 22.50 -0.86
C TRP A 80 4.35 23.11 0.49
N PRO A 81 3.95 22.49 1.60
CA PRO A 81 4.34 22.95 2.92
C PRO A 81 5.85 22.73 3.13
N ASP A 82 6.39 23.42 4.13
CA ASP A 82 7.80 23.34 4.52
C ASP A 82 8.24 21.88 4.74
N GLY A 83 9.39 21.52 4.18
CA GLY A 83 9.95 20.16 4.24
C GLY A 83 9.38 19.17 3.21
N LEU A 84 8.40 19.59 2.40
CA LEU A 84 7.81 18.79 1.32
C LEU A 84 7.93 19.43 -0.08
N GLU A 85 8.72 20.49 -0.21
CA GLU A 85 8.95 21.24 -1.46
C GLU A 85 9.63 20.38 -2.54
N TRP A 86 10.40 19.38 -2.14
CA TRP A 86 11.04 18.42 -3.04
C TRP A 86 10.03 17.65 -3.90
N LEU A 87 8.76 17.54 -3.48
CA LEU A 87 7.70 16.94 -4.29
C LEU A 87 7.50 17.70 -5.61
N ALA A 88 7.72 19.01 -5.64
CA ALA A 88 7.59 19.83 -6.83
C ALA A 88 8.55 19.39 -7.95
N GLY A 89 9.75 18.93 -7.58
CA GLY A 89 10.79 18.48 -8.51
C GLY A 89 10.52 17.12 -9.13
N LEU A 90 9.61 16.32 -8.57
CA LEU A 90 9.27 15.01 -9.11
C LEU A 90 8.32 15.12 -10.30
N ALA A 91 8.51 14.27 -11.32
CA ALA A 91 7.54 14.11 -12.39
C ALA A 91 6.17 13.63 -11.85
N PRO A 92 5.04 13.99 -12.48
CA PRO A 92 3.70 13.69 -11.95
C PRO A 92 3.43 12.19 -11.67
N GLY A 93 3.89 11.29 -12.55
CA GLY A 93 3.75 9.84 -12.38
C GLY A 93 4.51 9.30 -11.16
N PRO A 94 5.85 9.44 -11.11
CA PRO A 94 6.66 9.10 -9.94
C PRO A 94 6.15 9.72 -8.63
N ARG A 95 5.70 10.99 -8.67
CA ARG A 95 5.09 11.65 -7.51
C ARG A 95 3.83 10.94 -7.03
N ARG A 96 2.93 10.53 -7.94
CA ARG A 96 1.73 9.74 -7.59
C ARG A 96 2.11 8.40 -6.98
N ALA A 97 3.05 7.67 -7.62
CA ALA A 97 3.48 6.37 -7.13
C ALA A 97 4.02 6.45 -5.70
N LEU A 98 4.88 7.44 -5.44
CA LEU A 98 5.43 7.71 -4.11
C LEU A 98 4.34 8.06 -3.09
N LEU A 99 3.43 8.96 -3.41
CA LEU A 99 2.37 9.40 -2.49
C LEU A 99 1.35 8.29 -2.20
N LEU A 100 1.14 7.33 -3.10
CA LEU A 100 0.33 6.14 -2.78
C LEU A 100 0.99 5.25 -1.71
N ARG A 101 2.33 5.14 -1.69
CA ARG A 101 3.02 4.51 -0.56
C ARG A 101 2.95 5.36 0.70
N LEU A 102 3.34 6.64 0.60
CA LEU A 102 3.61 7.46 1.78
C LEU A 102 2.36 8.06 2.41
N ALA A 103 1.39 8.53 1.61
CA ALA A 103 0.17 9.17 2.11
C ALA A 103 -1.02 8.19 2.20
N ALA A 104 -1.20 7.32 1.19
CA ALA A 104 -2.30 6.36 1.18
C ALA A 104 -2.00 5.09 2.01
N GLY A 105 -0.73 4.69 2.11
CA GLY A 105 -0.30 3.50 2.84
C GLY A 105 -0.52 2.19 2.08
N LEU A 106 -0.84 2.24 0.78
CA LEU A 106 -1.16 1.08 -0.05
C LEU A 106 0.09 0.30 -0.42
N ASP A 107 0.12 -1.03 -0.30
CA ASP A 107 1.23 -1.84 -0.81
C ASP A 107 1.43 -1.66 -2.33
N GLU A 108 2.55 -2.16 -2.88
CA GLU A 108 2.90 -1.95 -4.29
C GLU A 108 1.83 -2.49 -5.27
N ALA A 109 1.22 -3.64 -4.98
CA ALA A 109 0.21 -4.22 -5.85
C ALA A 109 -1.09 -3.40 -5.81
N SER A 110 -1.54 -3.02 -4.61
CA SER A 110 -2.71 -2.16 -4.43
C SER A 110 -2.51 -0.76 -5.02
N ALA A 111 -1.29 -0.21 -4.95
CA ALA A 111 -0.95 1.10 -5.51
C ALA A 111 -0.82 1.06 -7.04
N ALA A 112 -0.31 -0.04 -7.61
CA ALA A 112 -0.29 -0.29 -9.04
C ALA A 112 -1.72 -0.43 -9.60
N ASP A 113 -2.58 -1.21 -8.93
CA ASP A 113 -4.00 -1.34 -9.27
C ASP A 113 -4.74 0.01 -9.19
N ALA A 114 -4.45 0.81 -8.16
CA ALA A 114 -5.01 2.16 -8.03
C ALA A 114 -4.69 3.07 -9.23
N LEU A 115 -3.50 2.92 -9.84
CA LEU A 115 -3.08 3.70 -10.99
C LEU A 115 -3.40 3.04 -12.34
N ASP A 116 -4.00 1.84 -12.33
CA ASP A 116 -4.21 1.02 -13.53
C ASP A 116 -2.89 0.72 -14.28
N LEU A 117 -1.85 0.35 -13.52
CA LEU A 117 -0.52 0.03 -14.01
C LEU A 117 -0.12 -1.41 -13.68
N ALA A 118 0.77 -1.97 -14.51
CA ALA A 118 1.53 -3.15 -14.12
C ALA A 118 2.45 -2.85 -12.92
N VAL A 119 2.65 -3.85 -12.05
CA VAL A 119 3.47 -3.71 -10.83
C VAL A 119 4.92 -3.31 -11.17
N GLU A 120 5.45 -3.80 -12.27
CA GLU A 120 6.80 -3.48 -12.76
C GLU A 120 6.91 -2.00 -13.16
N THR A 121 5.93 -1.47 -13.88
CA THR A 121 5.86 -0.04 -14.25
C THR A 121 5.74 0.84 -13.00
N TYR A 122 4.90 0.41 -12.04
CA TYR A 122 4.78 1.07 -10.76
C TYR A 122 6.12 1.12 -10.00
N ARG A 123 6.84 -0.01 -9.92
CA ARG A 123 8.17 -0.10 -9.29
C ARG A 123 9.19 0.82 -9.96
N GLN A 124 9.15 0.92 -11.30
CA GLN A 124 10.01 1.86 -12.02
C GLN A 124 9.71 3.31 -11.65
N TRP A 125 8.44 3.70 -11.60
CA TRP A 125 8.04 5.04 -11.16
C TRP A 125 8.42 5.33 -9.71
N LEU A 126 8.24 4.35 -8.82
CA LEU A 126 8.65 4.47 -7.43
C LEU A 126 10.18 4.62 -7.33
N GLY A 127 10.94 3.83 -8.09
CA GLY A 127 12.40 3.89 -8.14
C GLY A 127 12.97 5.20 -8.70
N GLN A 128 12.20 5.93 -9.51
CA GLN A 128 12.53 7.29 -9.97
C GLN A 128 12.27 8.34 -8.88
N ALA A 129 11.34 8.08 -7.96
CA ALA A 129 10.99 8.98 -6.86
C ALA A 129 11.79 8.70 -5.58
N CYS A 130 12.39 7.52 -5.45
CA CYS A 130 13.19 7.14 -4.29
C CYS A 130 14.47 7.98 -4.21
N PRO A 131 14.83 8.48 -3.01
CA PRO A 131 16.07 9.22 -2.81
C PRO A 131 17.28 8.29 -3.01
N ARG A 132 18.34 8.86 -3.55
CA ARG A 132 19.60 8.15 -3.79
C ARG A 132 20.73 8.78 -2.98
N ASP A 133 21.64 7.94 -2.52
CA ASP A 133 22.86 8.38 -1.85
C ASP A 133 23.89 8.91 -2.86
N ALA A 134 25.03 9.40 -2.37
CA ALA A 134 26.11 9.92 -3.21
C ALA A 134 26.75 8.84 -4.12
N ALA A 135 26.57 7.55 -3.80
CA ALA A 135 27.04 6.43 -4.59
C ALA A 135 25.98 5.97 -5.63
N GLY A 136 24.81 6.61 -5.68
CA GLY A 136 23.70 6.26 -6.56
C GLY A 136 22.82 5.11 -6.05
N GLY A 137 23.13 4.57 -4.87
CA GLY A 137 22.36 3.55 -4.15
C GLY A 137 21.08 4.12 -3.51
N ALA A 138 20.21 3.26 -3.00
CA ALA A 138 18.98 3.69 -2.33
C ALA A 138 19.26 4.26 -0.94
N ASP A 139 18.87 5.51 -0.68
CA ASP A 139 19.05 6.15 0.62
C ASP A 139 17.86 5.86 1.55
N ALA A 140 18.02 4.85 2.41
CA ALA A 140 17.01 4.46 3.39
C ALA A 140 16.71 5.56 4.42
N ALA A 141 17.70 6.37 4.80
CA ALA A 141 17.53 7.42 5.79
C ALA A 141 16.75 8.61 5.20
N ALA A 142 17.06 9.02 3.96
CA ALA A 142 16.28 10.01 3.24
C ALA A 142 14.84 9.54 3.01
N TRP A 143 14.65 8.26 2.65
CA TRP A 143 13.31 7.69 2.52
C TRP A 143 12.51 7.79 3.82
N GLN A 144 13.11 7.43 4.95
CA GLN A 144 12.47 7.55 6.26
C GLN A 144 12.12 9.01 6.60
N ARG A 145 13.01 9.97 6.32
CA ARG A 145 12.72 11.41 6.52
C ARG A 145 11.54 11.87 5.66
N MET A 146 11.50 11.48 4.38
CA MET A 146 10.39 11.82 3.47
C MET A 146 9.07 11.21 3.97
N ALA A 147 9.08 9.94 4.38
CA ALA A 147 7.92 9.27 4.92
C ALA A 147 7.41 9.96 6.20
N GLN A 148 8.30 10.29 7.12
CA GLN A 148 7.97 11.01 8.35
C GLN A 148 7.39 12.40 8.05
N ALA A 149 7.96 13.16 7.11
CA ALA A 149 7.45 14.47 6.72
C ALA A 149 6.02 14.40 6.16
N VAL A 150 5.74 13.43 5.28
CA VAL A 150 4.37 13.21 4.73
C VAL A 150 3.39 12.80 5.84
N GLN A 151 3.80 11.88 6.73
CA GLN A 151 2.96 11.44 7.85
C GLN A 151 2.69 12.57 8.85
N GLN A 152 3.69 13.41 9.11
CA GLN A 152 3.55 14.57 9.99
C GLN A 152 2.59 15.60 9.39
N ALA A 153 2.73 15.92 8.09
CA ALA A 153 1.79 16.81 7.39
C ALA A 153 0.36 16.27 7.42
N GLY A 154 0.20 14.94 7.36
CA GLY A 154 -1.08 14.27 7.56
C GLY A 154 -1.62 14.43 8.99
N ARG A 155 -0.77 14.29 10.01
CA ARG A 155 -1.11 14.35 11.45
C ARG A 155 -1.44 15.77 11.93
N GLU A 156 -0.72 16.76 11.44
CA GLU A 156 -0.82 18.17 11.84
C GLU A 156 -1.86 18.99 11.06
N LEU A 157 -2.75 18.33 10.32
CA LEU A 157 -3.81 19.02 9.58
C LEU A 157 -4.64 19.92 10.53
N PRO A 158 -4.78 21.22 10.22
CA PRO A 158 -5.52 22.14 11.08
C PRO A 158 -6.97 21.69 11.31
N PRO A 159 -7.57 21.93 12.49
CA PRO A 159 -8.95 21.52 12.77
C PRO A 159 -9.97 22.05 11.75
N ARG A 160 -9.78 23.30 11.27
CA ARG A 160 -10.61 23.89 10.21
C ARG A 160 -10.57 23.08 8.91
N ARG A 161 -9.45 22.43 8.61
CA ARG A 161 -9.28 21.60 7.41
C ARG A 161 -9.99 20.26 7.57
N LEU A 162 -9.93 19.66 8.76
CA LEU A 162 -10.68 18.44 9.08
C LEU A 162 -12.19 18.66 8.99
N LEU A 163 -12.69 19.79 9.53
CA LEU A 163 -14.10 20.19 9.38
C LEU A 163 -14.49 20.34 7.91
N ARG A 164 -13.65 21.01 7.11
CA ARG A 164 -13.92 21.18 5.68
C ARG A 164 -13.96 19.86 4.92
N ILE A 165 -13.10 18.90 5.25
CA ILE A 165 -13.12 17.55 4.66
C ILE A 165 -14.43 16.84 5.01
N ALA A 166 -14.85 16.92 6.28
CA ALA A 166 -16.10 16.31 6.73
C ALA A 166 -17.33 16.94 6.04
N GLU A 167 -17.38 18.27 5.90
CA GLU A 167 -18.43 18.97 5.15
C GLU A 167 -18.50 18.52 3.69
N LEU A 168 -17.34 18.40 3.03
CA LEU A 168 -17.26 17.95 1.64
C LEU A 168 -17.74 16.51 1.49
N ARG A 169 -17.45 15.62 2.45
CA ARG A 169 -17.98 14.26 2.46
C ARG A 169 -19.50 14.26 2.60
N GLU A 170 -20.06 14.99 3.58
CA GLU A 170 -21.52 15.01 3.79
C GLU A 170 -22.23 15.55 2.54
N ALA A 171 -21.74 16.65 1.96
CA ALA A 171 -22.28 17.19 0.72
C ALA A 171 -22.19 16.18 -0.44
N ALA A 172 -21.04 15.52 -0.61
CA ALA A 172 -20.84 14.52 -1.66
C ALA A 172 -21.76 13.30 -1.50
N LEU A 173 -21.94 12.78 -0.28
CA LEU A 173 -22.83 11.65 0.00
C LEU A 173 -24.31 12.03 -0.15
N ALA A 174 -24.69 13.26 0.20
CA ALA A 174 -26.02 13.80 -0.03
C ALA A 174 -26.32 14.09 -1.53
N GLY A 175 -25.34 13.91 -2.43
CA GLY A 175 -25.45 14.27 -3.83
C GLY A 175 -25.46 15.79 -4.10
N ALA A 176 -25.19 16.60 -3.08
CA ALA A 176 -25.12 18.05 -3.18
C ALA A 176 -23.72 18.51 -3.64
N GLY A 177 -23.66 19.17 -4.79
CA GLY A 177 -22.43 19.78 -5.31
C GLY A 177 -22.50 19.96 -6.82
N PRO A 178 -21.71 20.88 -7.40
CA PRO A 178 -21.62 20.98 -8.85
C PRO A 178 -21.20 19.61 -9.39
N PRO A 179 -21.90 19.06 -10.41
CA PRO A 179 -21.43 17.86 -11.08
C PRO A 179 -20.01 18.14 -11.54
N SER A 180 -19.06 17.35 -11.07
CA SER A 180 -17.74 17.30 -11.68
C SER A 180 -17.99 17.04 -13.15
N GLY A 181 -17.53 17.97 -13.99
CA GLY A 181 -17.87 18.06 -15.39
C GLY A 181 -17.90 16.69 -16.04
N ARG A 182 -19.03 16.43 -16.72
CA ARG A 182 -19.21 15.51 -17.84
C ARG A 182 -17.92 14.76 -18.16
N ALA A 183 -17.95 13.42 -18.01
CA ALA A 183 -17.03 12.55 -18.72
C ALA A 183 -16.83 13.16 -20.12
N ALA A 184 -15.58 13.51 -20.43
CA ALA A 184 -15.24 13.98 -21.76
C ALA A 184 -15.89 12.98 -22.73
N ALA A 185 -16.84 13.48 -23.53
CA ALA A 185 -17.31 12.75 -24.69
C ALA A 185 -16.06 12.23 -25.42
N PRO A 186 -16.11 11.05 -26.06
CA PRO A 186 -14.99 10.59 -26.88
C PRO A 186 -14.55 11.78 -27.74
N PRO A 187 -13.23 12.08 -27.82
CA PRO A 187 -12.78 13.29 -28.47
C PRO A 187 -13.30 13.25 -29.91
N GLY A 188 -14.35 14.03 -30.18
CA GLY A 188 -14.59 14.51 -31.53
C GLY A 188 -13.32 15.23 -31.94
N PRO A 189 -12.87 15.12 -33.20
CA PRO A 189 -11.54 15.57 -33.61
C PRO A 189 -11.29 17.02 -33.17
N SER A 190 -10.49 17.16 -32.11
CA SER A 190 -10.15 18.44 -31.53
C SER A 190 -9.22 19.16 -32.48
N ARG A 191 -9.69 20.27 -33.06
CA ARG A 191 -8.86 21.21 -33.82
C ARG A 191 -7.72 21.73 -32.93
N PRO A 192 -6.45 21.75 -33.40
CA PRO A 192 -5.32 22.17 -32.59
C PRO A 192 -5.27 23.69 -32.42
N THR A 193 -5.59 24.18 -31.21
CA THR A 193 -5.23 25.52 -30.75
C THR A 193 -3.74 25.52 -30.42
N ALA A 194 -2.90 25.91 -31.37
CA ALA A 194 -1.51 26.23 -31.06
C ALA A 194 -1.38 27.68 -30.61
N SER A 195 -0.44 27.87 -29.70
CA SER A 195 0.15 29.13 -29.27
C SER A 195 0.50 30.02 -30.49
N PRO A 196 0.11 31.32 -30.48
CA PRO A 196 0.17 32.16 -31.68
C PRO A 196 1.60 32.53 -32.13
N ASP A 197 2.61 32.41 -31.26
CA ASP A 197 3.95 32.99 -31.57
C ASP A 197 4.90 32.09 -32.36
N ARG A 198 4.67 30.77 -32.40
CA ARG A 198 5.55 29.84 -33.15
C ARG A 198 5.12 29.65 -34.61
N ARG A 199 3.82 29.84 -34.91
CA ARG A 199 3.26 29.68 -36.26
C ARG A 199 3.63 30.84 -37.18
N TRP A 200 3.75 32.07 -36.65
CA TRP A 200 4.12 33.25 -37.45
C TRP A 200 5.58 33.19 -37.94
N ARG A 201 6.49 32.65 -37.13
CA ARG A 201 7.90 32.45 -37.52
C ARG A 201 8.07 31.39 -38.61
N TRP A 202 7.26 30.33 -38.58
CA TRP A 202 7.21 29.33 -39.66
C TRP A 202 6.52 29.84 -40.92
N ALA A 203 5.46 30.65 -40.78
CA ALA A 203 4.82 31.30 -41.93
C ALA A 203 5.77 32.29 -42.64
N LEU A 204 6.60 33.04 -41.90
CA LEU A 204 7.62 33.92 -42.48
C LEU A 204 8.74 33.14 -43.18
N LEU A 205 9.14 31.98 -42.66
CA LEU A 205 10.13 31.11 -43.31
C LEU A 205 9.59 30.43 -44.59
N VAL A 206 8.33 30.00 -44.58
CA VAL A 206 7.69 29.45 -45.78
C VAL A 206 7.43 30.55 -46.81
N ALA A 207 7.03 31.75 -46.38
CA ALA A 207 6.84 32.89 -47.28
C ALA A 207 8.16 33.35 -47.91
N SER A 208 9.28 33.34 -47.17
CA SER A 208 10.59 33.67 -47.73
C SER A 208 11.10 32.59 -48.69
N ALA A 209 10.86 31.30 -48.38
CA ALA A 209 11.16 30.19 -49.29
C ALA A 209 10.31 30.25 -50.57
N CYS A 210 9.02 30.58 -50.48
CA CYS A 210 8.15 30.79 -51.64
C CYS A 210 8.55 32.02 -52.46
N ALA A 211 9.00 33.10 -51.81
CA ALA A 211 9.51 34.29 -52.51
C ALA A 211 10.83 34.00 -53.25
N ALA A 212 11.73 33.19 -52.66
CA ALA A 212 12.96 32.75 -53.33
C ALA A 212 12.66 31.81 -54.51
N ALA A 213 11.68 30.91 -54.37
CA ALA A 213 11.23 30.04 -55.46
C ALA A 213 10.56 30.84 -56.61
N LEU A 214 9.78 31.88 -56.30
CA LEU A 214 9.19 32.76 -57.30
C LEU A 214 10.24 33.62 -58.03
N ALA A 215 11.28 34.06 -57.33
CA ALA A 215 12.41 34.77 -57.94
C ALA A 215 13.22 33.87 -58.90
N ALA A 216 13.39 32.59 -58.57
CA ALA A 216 14.05 31.61 -59.44
C ALA A 216 13.24 31.35 -60.73
N THR A 217 11.91 31.33 -60.66
CA THR A 217 11.05 31.14 -61.85
C THR A 217 11.02 32.33 -62.82
N TRP A 218 11.53 33.50 -62.43
CA TRP A 218 11.60 34.68 -63.29
C TRP A 218 12.94 34.78 -64.05
N TRP A 219 13.99 34.11 -63.57
CA TRP A 219 15.31 34.10 -64.21
C TRP A 219 15.44 33.03 -65.31
N GLU A 220 14.58 32.01 -65.33
CA GLU A 220 14.53 30.97 -66.36
C GLU A 220 13.70 31.33 -67.61
N ARG A 221 13.16 32.56 -67.69
CA ARG A 221 12.42 33.07 -68.87
C ARG A 221 13.26 33.98 -69.77
N MET A 222 14.57 33.72 -69.91
CA MET A 222 15.35 34.20 -71.05
C MET A 222 15.68 33.03 -71.98
N PRO A 223 15.36 33.11 -73.30
CA PRO A 223 15.63 32.02 -74.23
C PRO A 223 17.08 32.09 -74.72
N GLY A 224 17.76 30.94 -74.77
CA GLY A 224 19.06 30.87 -75.42
C GLY A 224 19.71 29.48 -75.40
N ALA A 225 19.49 28.72 -76.47
CA ALA A 225 20.32 27.64 -77.02
C ALA A 225 20.50 26.34 -76.20
N GLY A 226 19.93 25.23 -76.72
CA GLY A 226 20.25 23.84 -76.33
C GLY A 226 21.58 23.36 -76.94
N PRO A 227 21.77 22.06 -77.28
CA PRO A 227 21.03 20.83 -76.91
C PRO A 227 21.96 19.66 -76.46
N ALA A 228 21.37 18.47 -76.24
CA ALA A 228 21.88 17.09 -76.43
C ALA A 228 21.51 16.19 -75.22
N GLU A 229 20.46 15.35 -75.28
CA GLU A 229 20.44 13.96 -75.80
C GLU A 229 21.53 13.07 -75.15
N ALA A 230 21.30 11.89 -74.56
CA ALA A 230 20.19 10.93 -74.37
C ALA A 230 20.69 9.91 -73.28
N PRO A 231 20.09 8.72 -73.02
CA PRO A 231 18.71 8.28 -73.15
C PRO A 231 18.12 7.77 -71.81
N VAL A 232 16.81 7.53 -71.89
CA VAL A 232 15.92 6.89 -70.92
C VAL A 232 16.19 5.39 -70.82
N THR A 233 16.02 4.80 -69.65
CA THR A 233 15.44 3.46 -69.54
C THR A 233 14.49 3.43 -68.35
N GLN A 234 13.21 3.26 -68.67
CA GLN A 234 12.11 3.05 -67.75
C GLN A 234 12.17 1.61 -67.23
N ALA A 235 11.89 1.44 -65.93
CA ALA A 235 11.41 0.18 -65.40
C ALA A 235 10.12 0.46 -64.62
N GLU A 236 9.09 -0.29 -64.99
CA GLU A 236 7.73 -0.30 -64.44
C GLU A 236 7.66 -0.85 -63.00
N PRO A 237 6.51 -0.70 -62.31
CA PRO A 237 6.37 -0.97 -60.88
C PRO A 237 5.98 -2.43 -60.61
N GLU A 238 6.57 -3.05 -59.59
CA GLU A 238 6.12 -4.34 -59.06
C GLU A 238 5.68 -4.24 -57.59
N GLU A 239 4.56 -4.91 -57.32
CA GLU A 239 3.87 -5.09 -56.05
C GLU A 239 4.67 -5.89 -55.00
N PRO A 240 4.28 -5.82 -53.71
CA PRO A 240 5.06 -6.38 -52.60
C PRO A 240 4.79 -7.87 -52.41
N GLY A 241 5.75 -8.71 -52.79
CA GLY A 241 5.82 -10.13 -52.43
C GLY A 241 6.40 -10.34 -51.02
N ILE A 242 5.70 -11.14 -50.22
CA ILE A 242 6.13 -11.66 -48.91
C ILE A 242 7.41 -12.50 -49.11
N HIS A 243 8.52 -12.06 -48.53
CA HIS A 243 9.77 -12.83 -48.51
C HIS A 243 9.89 -13.70 -47.26
N ASP A 244 10.15 -14.96 -47.55
CA ASP A 244 10.66 -16.07 -46.74
C ASP A 244 11.74 -15.65 -45.71
N PRO A 245 11.64 -16.06 -44.42
CA PRO A 245 12.72 -15.85 -43.48
C PRO A 245 13.88 -16.82 -43.78
N GLY A 246 15.07 -16.26 -43.95
CA GLY A 246 16.32 -17.01 -44.15
C GLY A 246 16.68 -17.98 -43.01
N PRO A 247 17.77 -18.75 -43.18
CA PRO A 247 18.00 -19.99 -42.44
C PRO A 247 18.27 -19.77 -40.95
N ILE A 248 17.69 -20.65 -40.14
CA ILE A 248 17.89 -20.76 -38.70
C ILE A 248 19.34 -21.15 -38.41
N LEU A 249 20.07 -20.31 -37.69
CA LEU A 249 21.36 -20.67 -37.09
C LEU A 249 21.10 -21.51 -35.84
N VAL A 250 21.48 -22.79 -35.88
CA VAL A 250 21.50 -23.69 -34.73
C VAL A 250 22.88 -23.61 -34.09
N GLU A 251 22.94 -23.05 -32.89
CA GLU A 251 24.14 -23.05 -32.06
C GLU A 251 24.15 -24.32 -31.19
N PRO A 252 25.19 -25.16 -31.21
CA PRO A 252 25.23 -26.37 -30.40
C PRO A 252 25.44 -26.04 -28.92
N LEU A 253 24.52 -26.55 -28.10
CA LEU A 253 24.50 -26.45 -26.63
C LEU A 253 25.75 -27.17 -26.04
N PRO A 254 26.51 -26.57 -25.10
CA PRO A 254 27.60 -27.27 -24.44
C PRO A 254 27.09 -28.45 -23.60
N GLU A 255 27.80 -29.58 -23.67
CA GLU A 255 27.48 -30.81 -22.95
C GLU A 255 27.42 -30.59 -21.44
N ALA A 256 26.34 -31.10 -20.82
CA ALA A 256 26.19 -31.12 -19.39
C ALA A 256 27.31 -31.96 -18.75
N PRO A 257 28.09 -31.43 -17.78
CA PRO A 257 28.98 -32.28 -17.01
C PRO A 257 28.15 -33.31 -16.24
N GLY A 258 28.49 -34.58 -16.49
CA GLY A 258 27.78 -35.75 -16.02
C GLY A 258 27.66 -35.82 -14.50
N ALA A 259 26.65 -36.58 -14.08
CA ALA A 259 26.41 -36.97 -12.71
C ALA A 259 27.68 -37.53 -12.06
N ALA A 260 28.31 -36.73 -11.20
CA ALA A 260 29.35 -37.19 -10.29
C ALA A 260 28.72 -37.50 -8.93
N SER A 261 28.97 -38.73 -8.51
CA SER A 261 28.67 -39.40 -7.24
C SER A 261 28.58 -38.50 -6.01
N ILE A 262 27.59 -38.83 -5.17
CA ILE A 262 27.51 -38.47 -3.75
C ILE A 262 28.84 -38.86 -3.07
N ALA A 263 29.52 -37.89 -2.47
CA ALA A 263 30.59 -38.08 -1.51
C ALA A 263 30.58 -36.94 -0.47
N ASP A 264 30.34 -37.34 0.77
CA ASP A 264 30.65 -36.78 2.10
C ASP A 264 30.58 -35.25 2.39
N PRO A 265 29.91 -34.80 3.49
CA PRO A 265 29.75 -33.40 3.84
C PRO A 265 30.86 -32.95 4.80
N GLY A 266 31.79 -32.12 4.33
CA GLY A 266 32.73 -31.50 5.26
C GLY A 266 33.92 -30.82 4.62
N ALA A 267 33.73 -29.58 4.17
CA ALA A 267 34.69 -28.48 4.30
C ALA A 267 34.25 -27.30 3.42
N GLY A 268 34.30 -26.09 3.98
CA GLY A 268 34.26 -24.85 3.20
C GLY A 268 32.89 -24.17 3.12
N ARG A 269 32.25 -23.87 4.25
CA ARG A 269 31.15 -22.91 4.30
C ARG A 269 31.68 -21.57 4.81
N SER A 270 31.90 -20.63 3.90
CA SER A 270 31.99 -19.20 4.25
C SER A 270 30.63 -18.75 4.83
N PRO A 271 30.57 -18.00 5.93
CA PRO A 271 29.33 -17.68 6.62
C PRO A 271 28.70 -16.43 6.01
N THR A 272 28.15 -16.50 4.80
CA THR A 272 27.28 -15.41 4.32
C THR A 272 26.32 -15.92 3.26
N ALA A 273 25.03 -15.63 3.47
CA ALA A 273 23.89 -15.97 2.62
C ALA A 273 23.44 -17.45 2.63
N VAL A 274 22.96 -17.93 3.79
CA VAL A 274 21.86 -18.90 3.77
C VAL A 274 20.62 -18.11 3.35
N ALA A 275 20.17 -18.27 2.11
CA ALA A 275 18.78 -18.00 1.76
C ALA A 275 17.95 -18.91 2.68
N THR A 276 17.37 -18.35 3.73
CA THR A 276 16.51 -19.08 4.66
C THR A 276 15.34 -19.62 3.86
N LEU A 277 15.28 -20.94 3.62
CA LEU A 277 14.01 -21.56 3.23
C LEU A 277 12.97 -21.07 4.23
N ALA A 278 11.90 -20.46 3.73
CA ALA A 278 10.80 -20.02 4.56
C ALA A 278 10.28 -21.24 5.33
N ASP A 279 10.36 -21.19 6.66
CA ASP A 279 9.80 -22.25 7.51
C ASP A 279 8.27 -22.06 7.49
N PRO A 280 7.50 -23.01 6.92
CA PRO A 280 6.06 -22.86 6.75
C PRO A 280 5.33 -22.68 8.10
N VAL A 281 5.92 -23.18 9.19
CA VAL A 281 5.39 -23.01 10.56
C VAL A 281 5.51 -21.56 11.02
N VAL A 282 6.61 -20.88 10.64
CA VAL A 282 6.84 -19.47 10.98
C VAL A 282 5.96 -18.54 10.16
N ASP A 283 5.69 -18.88 8.90
CA ASP A 283 4.80 -18.10 8.04
C ASP A 283 3.33 -18.24 8.43
N ALA A 284 2.93 -19.40 8.96
CA ALA A 284 1.58 -19.69 9.46
C ALA A 284 1.43 -19.47 10.98
N LEU A 285 2.40 -18.81 11.64
CA LEU A 285 2.49 -18.72 13.11
C LEU A 285 1.19 -18.28 13.78
N GLU A 286 0.57 -17.21 13.27
CA GLU A 286 -0.67 -16.67 13.84
C GLU A 286 -1.84 -17.65 13.70
N LEU A 287 -1.97 -18.31 12.53
CA LEU A 287 -3.01 -19.30 12.26
C LEU A 287 -2.84 -20.54 13.13
N LEU A 288 -1.60 -21.04 13.25
CA LEU A 288 -1.28 -22.22 14.06
C LEU A 288 -1.50 -21.96 15.55
N SER A 289 -1.15 -20.77 16.02
CA SER A 289 -1.37 -20.36 17.41
C SER A 289 -2.86 -20.25 17.75
N TRP A 290 -3.66 -19.70 16.83
CA TRP A 290 -5.13 -19.68 16.96
C TRP A 290 -5.74 -21.08 16.90
N TYR A 291 -5.24 -21.95 16.01
CA TYR A 291 -5.70 -23.33 15.87
C TYR A 291 -5.42 -24.18 17.11
N VAL A 292 -4.19 -24.11 17.66
CA VAL A 292 -3.81 -24.80 18.91
C VAL A 292 -4.63 -24.34 20.10
N ALA A 293 -5.06 -23.07 20.13
CA ALA A 293 -5.94 -22.54 21.15
C ALA A 293 -7.41 -22.98 20.99
N GLY A 294 -7.71 -23.89 20.07
CA GLY A 294 -9.05 -24.43 19.83
C GLY A 294 -9.88 -23.63 18.84
N ALA A 295 -9.24 -22.79 18.01
CA ALA A 295 -9.90 -21.96 17.00
C ALA A 295 -11.09 -21.15 17.56
N PRO A 296 -10.88 -20.31 18.59
CA PRO A 296 -11.96 -19.56 19.23
C PRO A 296 -12.69 -18.65 18.25
N ALA A 297 -14.00 -18.47 18.46
CA ALA A 297 -14.86 -17.59 17.66
C ALA A 297 -14.38 -16.12 17.69
N PRO A 298 -14.64 -15.31 16.65
CA PRO A 298 -14.23 -13.90 16.62
C PRO A 298 -14.71 -13.09 17.83
N ARG A 299 -13.91 -12.12 18.27
CA ARG A 299 -14.27 -11.24 19.39
C ARG A 299 -15.60 -10.53 19.19
N ILE A 300 -15.93 -10.09 17.97
CA ILE A 300 -17.20 -9.40 17.66
C ILE A 300 -18.42 -10.26 18.01
N GLU A 301 -18.28 -11.59 17.99
CA GLU A 301 -19.34 -12.52 18.41
C GLU A 301 -19.31 -12.84 19.91
N ARG A 302 -18.15 -12.73 20.58
CA ARG A 302 -18.00 -12.95 22.04
C ARG A 302 -18.34 -11.71 22.88
N ASP A 303 -17.97 -10.53 22.40
CA ASP A 303 -18.18 -9.23 23.00
C ASP A 303 -19.00 -8.36 22.03
N ALA A 304 -20.32 -8.45 22.11
CA ALA A 304 -21.21 -7.56 21.37
C ALA A 304 -21.03 -6.11 21.88
N GLY A 305 -20.23 -5.30 21.18
CA GLY A 305 -20.41 -3.85 21.19
C GLY A 305 -19.22 -2.92 21.46
N GLN A 306 -17.97 -3.24 21.12
CA GLN A 306 -16.90 -2.24 21.16
C GLN A 306 -15.84 -2.43 20.07
N ALA A 307 -15.87 -1.55 19.06
CA ALA A 307 -14.80 -1.41 18.09
C ALA A 307 -13.66 -0.60 18.72
N VAL A 308 -12.53 -1.26 18.98
CA VAL A 308 -11.30 -0.64 19.50
C VAL A 308 -10.36 -0.41 18.33
N PRO A 309 -9.74 0.79 18.21
CA PRO A 309 -8.85 1.07 17.09
C PRO A 309 -7.59 0.20 17.15
N ALA A 310 -7.20 -0.32 15.98
CA ALA A 310 -5.98 -1.09 15.80
C ALA A 310 -4.74 -0.21 15.95
N MET A 311 -3.77 -0.69 16.73
CA MET A 311 -2.43 -0.14 16.75
C MET A 311 -1.72 -0.48 15.43
N ASP A 312 -1.08 0.48 14.79
CA ASP A 312 -0.09 0.20 13.74
C ASP A 312 1.15 -0.42 14.39
N ILE A 313 1.21 -1.76 14.39
CA ILE A 313 2.45 -2.49 14.66
C ILE A 313 2.87 -3.19 13.38
N ASP A 314 4.05 -2.77 12.94
CA ASP A 314 4.87 -3.17 11.81
C ASP A 314 4.45 -2.77 10.40
N PRO A 315 5.41 -2.29 9.59
CA PRO A 315 5.20 -2.08 8.17
C PRO A 315 4.98 -3.43 7.47
N PRO A 316 4.07 -3.50 6.47
CA PRO A 316 3.90 -4.69 5.66
C PRO A 316 5.20 -5.05 4.93
N GLY A 317 5.48 -6.36 4.76
CA GLY A 317 6.63 -6.86 4.00
C GLY A 317 7.69 -7.55 4.86
N ALA A 318 8.97 -7.43 4.48
CA ALA A 318 10.10 -8.13 5.11
C ALA A 318 10.24 -7.87 6.62
N ALA A 319 9.81 -6.69 7.10
CA ALA A 319 9.74 -6.38 8.52
C ALA A 319 8.75 -7.28 9.26
N GLY A 320 7.57 -7.55 8.68
CA GLY A 320 6.60 -8.49 9.23
C GLY A 320 7.11 -9.93 9.28
N ALA A 321 7.88 -10.36 8.27
CA ALA A 321 8.53 -11.68 8.26
C ALA A 321 9.69 -11.77 9.28
N ALA A 322 10.42 -10.68 9.50
CA ALA A 322 11.41 -10.59 10.57
C ALA A 322 10.74 -10.62 11.96
N ALA A 323 9.64 -9.91 12.13
CA ALA A 323 8.86 -9.90 13.37
C ALA A 323 8.25 -11.27 13.70
N ARG A 324 7.72 -11.99 12.70
CA ARG A 324 7.27 -13.39 12.87
C ARG A 324 8.40 -14.32 13.28
N ARG A 325 9.57 -14.19 12.65
CA ARG A 325 10.76 -14.98 13.04
C ARG A 325 11.21 -14.67 14.47
N ALA A 326 11.24 -13.39 14.86
CA ALA A 326 11.59 -13.00 16.23
C ALA A 326 10.55 -13.52 17.24
N ALA A 327 9.27 -13.43 16.91
CA ALA A 327 8.19 -13.96 17.74
C ALA A 327 8.30 -15.48 17.91
N TRP A 328 8.52 -16.21 16.82
CA TRP A 328 8.78 -17.65 16.82
C TRP A 328 9.98 -18.02 17.70
N GLN A 329 11.12 -17.34 17.53
CA GLN A 329 12.31 -17.57 18.34
C GLN A 329 12.10 -17.28 19.83
N GLY A 330 11.19 -16.35 20.15
CA GLY A 330 10.82 -16.02 21.52
C GLY A 330 9.78 -16.93 22.16
N LEU A 331 9.22 -17.92 21.45
CA LEU A 331 8.31 -18.91 22.03
C LEU A 331 9.07 -20.00 22.79
N ASP A 332 8.47 -20.55 23.83
CA ASP A 332 9.07 -21.64 24.58
C ASP A 332 9.24 -22.89 23.70
N PRO A 333 10.27 -23.73 23.93
CA PRO A 333 10.51 -24.92 23.11
C PRO A 333 9.30 -25.88 23.05
N SER A 334 8.53 -25.98 24.14
CA SER A 334 7.31 -26.80 24.19
C SER A 334 6.13 -26.19 23.41
N GLU A 335 6.10 -24.87 23.24
CA GLU A 335 5.13 -24.19 22.37
C GLU A 335 5.52 -24.35 20.91
N GLN A 336 6.80 -24.18 20.58
CA GLN A 336 7.31 -24.43 19.22
C GLN A 336 7.06 -25.87 18.78
N ALA A 337 7.22 -26.87 19.67
CA ALA A 337 6.91 -28.26 19.38
C ALA A 337 5.41 -28.46 19.08
N ARG A 338 4.52 -27.94 19.93
CA ARG A 338 3.07 -28.00 19.73
C ARG A 338 2.61 -27.34 18.42
N LEU A 339 3.22 -26.22 18.04
CA LEU A 339 2.91 -25.53 16.79
C LEU A 339 3.35 -26.33 15.55
N ARG A 340 4.49 -27.05 15.63
CA ARG A 340 4.92 -27.96 14.56
C ARG A 340 3.99 -29.15 14.42
N GLU A 341 3.57 -29.77 15.53
CA GLU A 341 2.59 -30.85 15.52
C GLU A 341 1.25 -30.38 14.92
N ALA A 342 0.81 -29.19 15.31
CA ALA A 342 -0.39 -28.57 14.75
C ALA A 342 -0.28 -28.27 13.26
N ALA A 343 0.90 -27.90 12.75
CA ALA A 343 1.11 -27.70 11.31
C ALA A 343 0.88 -29.00 10.54
N VAL A 344 1.44 -30.11 11.01
CA VAL A 344 1.23 -31.44 10.42
C VAL A 344 -0.24 -31.85 10.51
N ALA A 345 -0.90 -31.62 11.64
CA ALA A 345 -2.31 -31.93 11.82
C ALA A 345 -3.22 -31.11 10.88
N LEU A 346 -2.92 -29.82 10.70
CA LEU A 346 -3.66 -28.92 9.82
C LEU A 346 -3.48 -29.29 8.34
N GLU A 347 -2.28 -29.71 7.94
CA GLU A 347 -2.01 -30.19 6.57
C GLU A 347 -2.74 -31.51 6.26
N ALA A 348 -2.93 -32.36 7.27
CA ALA A 348 -3.65 -33.63 7.16
C ALA A 348 -5.19 -33.48 7.06
N LEU A 349 -5.75 -32.30 7.33
CA LEU A 349 -7.19 -32.07 7.22
C LEU A 349 -7.67 -32.03 5.75
N PRO A 350 -8.93 -32.41 5.48
CA PRO A 350 -9.55 -32.20 4.18
C PRO A 350 -9.50 -30.73 3.75
N GLU A 351 -9.33 -30.48 2.44
CA GLU A 351 -9.23 -29.11 1.89
C GLU A 351 -10.42 -28.22 2.30
N ALA A 352 -11.64 -28.78 2.31
CA ALA A 352 -12.83 -28.04 2.71
C ALA A 352 -12.77 -27.57 4.18
N GLU A 353 -12.28 -28.41 5.09
CA GLU A 353 -12.14 -28.06 6.51
C GLU A 353 -11.01 -27.05 6.72
N ARG A 354 -9.89 -27.22 6.00
CA ARG A 354 -8.79 -26.27 6.01
C ARG A 354 -9.21 -24.91 5.47
N ALA A 355 -9.94 -24.86 4.36
CA ALA A 355 -10.47 -23.63 3.79
C ALA A 355 -11.46 -22.95 4.75
N ALA A 356 -12.30 -23.72 5.45
CA ALA A 356 -13.19 -23.19 6.47
C ALA A 356 -12.42 -22.60 7.66
N LEU A 357 -11.35 -23.25 8.14
CA LEU A 357 -10.48 -22.73 9.20
C LEU A 357 -9.75 -21.45 8.76
N GLN A 358 -9.22 -21.42 7.54
CA GLN A 358 -8.58 -20.22 6.97
C GLN A 358 -9.58 -19.07 6.82
N ALA A 359 -10.81 -19.35 6.38
CA ALA A 359 -11.86 -18.34 6.28
C ALA A 359 -12.27 -17.79 7.65
N ARG A 360 -12.41 -18.66 8.66
CA ARG A 360 -12.70 -18.27 10.05
C ARG A 360 -11.58 -17.41 10.64
N PHE A 361 -10.33 -17.79 10.43
CA PHE A 361 -9.18 -16.99 10.86
C PHE A 361 -9.12 -15.65 10.10
N GLY A 362 -9.38 -15.65 8.80
CA GLY A 362 -9.46 -14.44 7.98
C GLY A 362 -10.58 -13.49 8.37
N ALA A 363 -11.64 -13.99 9.01
CA ALA A 363 -12.75 -13.19 9.53
C ALA A 363 -12.43 -12.50 10.87
N LEU A 364 -11.40 -12.94 11.60
CA LEU A 364 -10.93 -12.26 12.81
C LEU A 364 -10.48 -10.83 12.48
N ASP A 365 -10.64 -9.91 13.42
CA ASP A 365 -10.11 -8.55 13.24
C ASP A 365 -8.57 -8.55 13.18
N GLU A 366 -8.00 -7.50 12.59
CA GLU A 366 -6.55 -7.47 12.36
C GLU A 366 -5.74 -7.42 13.66
N VAL A 367 -6.28 -6.82 14.72
CA VAL A 367 -5.63 -6.75 16.04
C VAL A 367 -5.61 -8.13 16.68
N GLU A 368 -6.71 -8.86 16.60
CA GLU A 368 -6.89 -10.21 17.10
C GLU A 368 -5.96 -11.17 16.35
N ARG A 369 -5.94 -11.13 15.00
CA ARG A 369 -4.99 -11.92 14.19
C ARG A 369 -3.54 -11.67 14.59
N ARG A 370 -3.15 -10.41 14.77
CA ARG A 370 -1.78 -10.06 15.15
C ARG A 370 -1.44 -10.49 16.58
N GLY A 371 -2.41 -10.51 17.49
CA GLY A 371 -2.25 -11.00 18.86
C GLY A 371 -1.76 -12.44 18.93
N TRP A 372 -2.19 -13.28 17.98
CA TRP A 372 -1.77 -14.69 17.89
C TRP A 372 -0.28 -14.87 17.57
N ARG A 373 0.47 -13.82 17.19
CA ARG A 373 1.95 -13.88 17.10
C ARG A 373 2.62 -14.17 18.44
N LEU A 374 1.96 -13.88 19.56
CA LEU A 374 2.50 -14.09 20.89
C LEU A 374 2.45 -15.56 21.33
N GLY A 375 1.97 -16.46 20.47
CA GLY A 375 1.78 -17.87 20.76
C GLY A 375 0.35 -18.18 21.20
N PRO A 376 0.01 -19.47 21.38
CA PRO A 376 -1.34 -19.93 21.65
C PRO A 376 -1.87 -19.49 23.03
N ALA A 377 -1.00 -19.38 24.04
CA ALA A 377 -1.40 -19.01 25.39
C ALA A 377 -1.67 -17.51 25.54
N LEU A 378 -0.75 -16.66 25.09
CA LEU A 378 -0.90 -15.20 25.18
C LEU A 378 -1.79 -14.62 24.09
N GLY A 379 -1.85 -15.24 22.91
CA GLY A 379 -2.71 -14.79 21.81
C GLY A 379 -4.18 -14.76 22.18
N ALA A 380 -4.64 -15.75 22.95
CA ALA A 380 -6.02 -15.82 23.44
C ALA A 380 -6.38 -14.65 24.38
N ASP A 381 -5.42 -14.22 25.20
CA ASP A 381 -5.60 -13.15 26.20
C ASP A 381 -5.26 -11.75 25.63
N TYR A 382 -4.64 -11.68 24.45
CA TYR A 382 -4.10 -10.45 23.87
C TYR A 382 -5.16 -9.36 23.73
N ALA A 383 -6.36 -9.72 23.26
CA ALA A 383 -7.43 -8.75 23.04
C ALA A 383 -7.89 -8.09 24.36
N ALA A 384 -7.85 -8.82 25.47
CA ALA A 384 -8.19 -8.31 26.80
C ALA A 384 -7.03 -7.45 27.38
N LEU A 385 -5.79 -7.82 27.08
CA LEU A 385 -4.58 -7.13 27.52
C LEU A 385 -4.19 -5.93 26.64
N HIS A 386 -4.83 -5.77 25.47
CA HIS A 386 -4.54 -4.70 24.51
C HIS A 386 -4.47 -3.28 25.14
N PRO A 387 -5.36 -2.89 26.08
CA PRO A 387 -5.27 -1.56 26.73
C PRO A 387 -3.94 -1.30 27.46
N LEU A 388 -3.23 -2.33 27.91
CA LEU A 388 -1.89 -2.21 28.52
C LEU A 388 -0.78 -2.16 27.47
N LEU A 389 -0.99 -2.84 26.35
CA LEU A 389 -0.03 -3.04 25.28
C LEU A 389 -0.08 -1.95 24.19
N GLY A 390 -1.13 -1.13 24.16
CA GLY A 390 -1.35 -0.14 23.11
C GLY A 390 -0.38 1.05 23.09
N TYR A 391 0.21 1.42 24.23
CA TYR A 391 1.22 2.49 24.29
C TYR A 391 2.32 2.14 25.31
N VAL A 392 3.27 1.30 24.88
CA VAL A 392 4.40 0.84 25.70
C VAL A 392 5.71 1.40 25.11
N ALA A 393 6.53 2.01 25.97
CA ALA A 393 7.86 2.49 25.61
C ALA A 393 8.74 1.32 25.14
N ALA A 394 9.65 1.55 24.19
CA ALA A 394 10.37 0.47 23.51
C ALA A 394 11.18 -0.43 24.46
N ASP A 395 11.72 0.16 25.53
CA ASP A 395 12.46 -0.46 26.62
C ASP A 395 11.56 -1.29 27.58
N GLU A 396 10.28 -0.93 27.70
CA GLU A 396 9.32 -1.65 28.55
C GLU A 396 8.67 -2.86 27.86
N ARG A 397 8.76 -2.96 26.52
CA ARG A 397 8.04 -3.99 25.74
C ARG A 397 8.49 -5.41 26.04
N GLU A 398 9.79 -5.65 25.99
CA GLU A 398 10.36 -6.99 26.19
C GLU A 398 10.19 -7.47 27.64
N PRO A 399 10.49 -6.64 28.68
CA PRO A 399 10.19 -7.00 30.08
C PRO A 399 8.70 -7.27 30.33
N LEU A 400 7.80 -6.50 29.71
CA LEU A 400 6.36 -6.69 29.87
C LEU A 400 5.88 -8.00 29.26
N LEU A 401 6.35 -8.35 28.06
CA LEU A 401 6.02 -9.62 27.44
C LEU A 401 6.55 -10.80 28.26
N ALA A 402 7.78 -10.70 28.79
CA ALA A 402 8.33 -11.72 29.67
C ALA A 402 7.49 -11.89 30.95
N ALA A 403 7.07 -10.78 31.57
CA ALA A 403 6.19 -10.82 32.74
C ALA A 403 4.84 -11.47 32.42
N LEU A 404 4.19 -11.08 31.31
CA LEU A 404 2.92 -11.67 30.89
C LEU A 404 3.02 -13.18 30.60
N LYS A 405 4.13 -13.64 30.01
CA LYS A 405 4.40 -15.08 29.80
C LYS A 405 4.53 -15.84 31.11
N ALA A 406 5.17 -15.24 32.12
CA ALA A 406 5.37 -15.84 33.43
C ALA A 406 4.09 -15.84 34.30
N MET A 407 3.12 -14.98 33.99
CA MET A 407 1.84 -14.92 34.71
C MET A 407 0.95 -16.12 34.39
N THR A 408 0.14 -16.54 35.36
CA THR A 408 -0.91 -17.55 35.15
C THR A 408 -2.09 -16.97 34.36
N PRO A 409 -2.95 -17.80 33.73
CA PRO A 409 -4.16 -17.31 33.05
C PRO A 409 -5.08 -16.48 33.95
N ALA A 410 -5.25 -16.89 35.21
CA ALA A 410 -6.06 -16.16 36.19
C ALA A 410 -5.48 -14.77 36.51
N GLN A 411 -4.16 -14.68 36.67
CA GLN A 411 -3.46 -13.41 36.90
C GLN A 411 -3.61 -12.47 35.69
N ARG A 412 -3.48 -12.99 34.45
CA ARG A 412 -3.65 -12.19 33.23
C ARG A 412 -5.09 -11.70 33.06
N ALA A 413 -6.08 -12.54 33.36
CA ALA A 413 -7.49 -12.13 33.32
C ALA A 413 -7.77 -10.99 34.31
N ARG A 414 -7.25 -11.08 35.54
CA ARG A 414 -7.40 -10.03 36.55
C ARG A 414 -6.69 -8.73 36.13
N LEU A 415 -5.48 -8.83 35.57
CA LEU A 415 -4.74 -7.69 35.05
C LEU A 415 -5.49 -6.99 33.91
N ALA A 416 -6.10 -7.77 32.99
CA ALA A 416 -6.90 -7.24 31.89
C ALA A 416 -8.14 -6.49 32.39
N GLU A 417 -8.81 -7.00 33.43
CA GLU A 417 -9.95 -6.34 34.05
C GLU A 417 -9.57 -4.97 34.65
N LEU A 418 -8.46 -4.92 35.40
CA LEU A 418 -7.93 -3.67 35.96
C LEU A 418 -7.56 -2.66 34.86
N ALA A 419 -6.93 -3.13 33.78
CA ALA A 419 -6.56 -2.29 32.66
C ALA A 419 -7.76 -1.70 31.91
N ARG A 420 -8.85 -2.47 31.80
CA ARG A 420 -10.10 -2.03 31.17
C ARG A 420 -10.76 -0.89 31.96
N LEU A 421 -10.74 -0.97 33.29
CA LEU A 421 -11.33 0.03 34.19
C LEU A 421 -10.44 1.28 34.36
N ALA A 422 -9.12 1.13 34.21
CA ALA A 422 -8.17 2.21 34.40
C ALA A 422 -8.19 3.25 33.24
N PRO A 423 -8.11 4.57 33.52
CA PRO A 423 -7.81 5.59 32.50
C PRO A 423 -6.35 5.47 32.00
N PRO A 424 -5.99 6.08 30.85
CA PRO A 424 -4.67 5.90 30.23
C PRO A 424 -3.47 6.12 31.16
N SER A 425 -3.49 7.20 31.95
CA SER A 425 -2.42 7.52 32.92
C SER A 425 -2.30 6.49 34.06
N ALA A 426 -3.40 5.87 34.46
CA ALA A 426 -3.40 4.79 35.44
C ALA A 426 -2.91 3.47 34.85
N ARG A 427 -3.08 3.23 33.54
CA ARG A 427 -2.54 2.04 32.85
C ARG A 427 -1.02 2.05 32.80
N ASP A 428 -0.41 3.21 32.52
CA ASP A 428 1.05 3.36 32.52
C ASP A 428 1.64 3.16 33.93
N ARG A 429 0.92 3.61 34.97
CA ARG A 429 1.28 3.32 36.35
C ARG A 429 1.16 1.83 36.68
N LEU A 430 0.05 1.19 36.30
CA LEU A 430 -0.20 -0.24 36.50
C LEU A 430 0.90 -1.10 35.86
N ARG A 431 1.36 -0.72 34.65
CA ARG A 431 2.47 -1.37 33.95
C ARG A 431 3.79 -1.25 34.69
N ARG A 432 4.21 -0.03 35.06
CA ARG A 432 5.45 0.19 35.81
C ARG A 432 5.45 -0.51 37.16
N GLU A 433 4.29 -0.53 37.81
CA GLU A 433 4.09 -1.26 39.05
C GLU A 433 4.24 -2.78 38.88
N LEU A 434 3.70 -3.36 37.80
CA LEU A 434 3.88 -4.77 37.48
C LEU A 434 5.37 -5.10 37.27
N LEU A 435 6.07 -4.30 36.46
CA LEU A 435 7.48 -4.52 36.09
C LEU A 435 8.45 -4.35 37.26
N ALA A 436 8.13 -3.49 38.24
CA ALA A 436 8.95 -3.29 39.42
C ALA A 436 8.86 -4.42 40.46
N ARG A 437 7.92 -5.36 40.29
CA ARG A 437 7.61 -6.40 41.29
C ARG A 437 8.11 -7.78 40.85
N PRO A 438 8.69 -8.57 41.76
CA PRO A 438 9.03 -9.96 41.47
C PRO A 438 7.77 -10.82 41.33
N ALA A 439 7.86 -11.89 40.55
CA ALA A 439 6.71 -12.76 40.22
C ALA A 439 5.94 -13.28 41.44
N ALA A 440 6.64 -13.58 42.54
CA ALA A 440 6.04 -14.05 43.79
C ALA A 440 5.09 -13.05 44.46
N GLN A 441 5.12 -11.77 44.06
CA GLN A 441 4.29 -10.71 44.65
C GLN A 441 3.10 -10.30 43.79
N TRP A 442 2.95 -10.88 42.59
CA TRP A 442 1.91 -10.46 41.64
C TRP A 442 0.50 -10.75 42.14
N ASP A 443 0.24 -11.91 42.75
CA ASP A 443 -1.09 -12.26 43.27
C ASP A 443 -1.58 -11.28 44.33
N ALA A 444 -0.81 -11.11 45.41
CA ALA A 444 -1.13 -10.18 46.50
C ALA A 444 -1.18 -8.70 46.05
N TRP A 445 -0.56 -8.36 44.92
CA TRP A 445 -0.67 -7.02 44.33
C TRP A 445 -1.95 -6.88 43.50
N LEU A 446 -2.27 -7.84 42.63
CA LEU A 446 -3.49 -7.85 41.81
C LEU A 446 -4.77 -7.84 42.67
N GLU A 447 -4.75 -8.53 43.81
CA GLU A 447 -5.84 -8.50 44.79
C GLU A 447 -6.04 -7.10 45.37
N ARG A 448 -4.95 -6.43 45.79
CA ARG A 448 -5.01 -5.07 46.35
C ARG A 448 -5.49 -4.02 45.34
N GLN A 449 -5.17 -4.17 44.06
CA GLN A 449 -5.54 -3.19 43.03
C GLN A 449 -7.04 -3.18 42.69
N GLY A 450 -7.77 -4.26 42.96
CA GLY A 450 -9.20 -4.35 42.65
C GLY A 450 -10.12 -4.43 43.87
N GLY A 451 -9.63 -4.02 45.05
CA GLY A 451 -10.38 -3.92 46.29
C GLY A 451 -10.90 -2.52 46.63
N HIS A 452 -11.05 -1.63 45.64
CA HIS A 452 -11.58 -0.28 45.80
C HIS A 452 -12.84 -0.05 44.98
#